data_AF-A0A2G8SV61-F1
#
_entry.id   AF-A0A2G8SV61-F1
#
_cell.length_a   1.000
_cell.length_b   1.000
_cell.length_c   1.000
_cell.angle_alpha   90.00
_cell.angle_beta   90.00
_cell.angle_gamma   90.00
#
_symmetry.space_group_name_H-M   'P 1'
#
loop_
_entity.id
_entity.type
_entity.pdbx_description
1 polymer ?
#
loop_
_entity_poly.entity_id
_entity_poly.type
_entity_poly.pdbx_seq_one_letter_code
_entity_poly.pdbx_strand_id
1 'polypeptide(L)'
;MAWADLSTIPLVYRLFFLYIEPLSALAGSCYAGGRPAHYLADLTASPSAAALTRTLTPPTATLISLYQLSNLYLLFMLNEALVLRSTASLRTWRVLLFCLLVADLGHLSTMIPLALEKGWAEVFGRFWAWDAMMWGSVGFVYAGASMRTAFLLGLGFGKDAKGKGKEE
;
A
#
# COMPACT_ATOMS: atom_id res chain seq x y z
N MET A 1 -12.65 -7.37 -25.03
CA MET A 1 -11.41 -6.71 -24.56
C MET A 1 -10.28 -7.71 -24.65
N ALA A 2 -9.33 -7.52 -25.56
CA ALA A 2 -8.09 -8.29 -25.53
C ALA A 2 -7.25 -7.75 -24.36
N TRP A 3 -6.80 -8.63 -23.47
CA TRP A 3 -5.89 -8.27 -22.39
C TRP A 3 -4.53 -7.88 -22.98
N ALA A 4 -3.86 -6.90 -22.37
CA ALA A 4 -2.56 -6.45 -22.85
C ALA A 4 -1.50 -7.56 -22.70
N ASP A 5 -0.56 -7.68 -23.65
CA ASP A 5 0.59 -8.59 -23.51
C ASP A 5 1.60 -7.99 -22.51
N LEU A 6 1.71 -8.63 -21.34
CA LEU A 6 2.59 -8.21 -20.26
C LEU A 6 3.91 -9.00 -20.21
N SER A 7 4.25 -9.74 -21.28
CA SER A 7 5.47 -10.55 -21.38
C SER A 7 6.77 -9.76 -21.14
N THR A 8 6.77 -8.47 -21.47
CA THR A 8 7.91 -7.55 -21.27
C THR A 8 8.15 -7.21 -19.78
N ILE A 9 7.14 -7.42 -18.92
CA ILE A 9 7.24 -7.11 -17.49
C ILE A 9 7.63 -8.37 -16.70
N PRO A 10 8.70 -8.33 -15.88
CA PRO A 10 9.12 -9.47 -15.08
C PRO A 10 7.98 -10.04 -14.23
N LEU A 11 7.93 -11.37 -14.13
CA LEU A 11 6.83 -12.10 -13.48
C LEU A 11 6.60 -11.64 -12.03
N VAL A 12 7.68 -11.39 -11.28
CA VAL A 12 7.61 -10.94 -9.88
C VAL A 12 6.80 -9.65 -9.72
N TYR A 13 6.96 -8.68 -10.62
CA TYR A 13 6.20 -7.43 -10.58
C TYR A 13 4.75 -7.64 -10.99
N ARG A 14 4.49 -8.52 -11.95
CA ARG A 14 3.11 -8.86 -12.35
C ARG A 14 2.35 -9.54 -11.21
N LEU A 15 2.97 -10.48 -10.52
CA LEU A 15 2.36 -11.15 -9.37
C LEU A 15 2.08 -10.17 -8.25
N PHE A 16 3.05 -9.31 -7.93
CA PHE A 16 2.91 -8.34 -6.86
C PHE A 16 1.83 -7.29 -7.16
N PHE A 17 2.01 -6.50 -8.22
CA PHE A 17 1.16 -5.34 -8.53
C PHE A 17 -0.23 -5.70 -9.05
N LEU A 18 -0.43 -6.88 -9.67
CA LEU A 18 -1.73 -7.23 -10.23
C LEU A 18 -2.58 -8.11 -9.31
N TYR A 19 -1.98 -8.73 -8.29
CA TYR A 19 -2.68 -9.69 -7.42
C TYR A 19 -2.42 -9.43 -5.95
N ILE A 20 -1.18 -9.52 -5.49
CA ILE A 20 -0.87 -9.44 -4.05
C ILE A 20 -1.30 -8.08 -3.49
N GLU A 21 -0.93 -7.00 -4.18
CA GLU A 21 -1.21 -5.66 -3.72
C GLU A 21 -2.70 -5.26 -3.81
N PRO A 22 -3.41 -5.50 -4.94
CA PRO A 22 -4.84 -5.25 -5.00
C PRO A 22 -5.64 -6.02 -3.94
N LEU A 23 -5.27 -7.26 -3.63
CA LEU A 23 -5.92 -8.04 -2.58
C LEU A 23 -5.64 -7.48 -1.18
N SER A 24 -4.42 -7.03 -0.93
CA SER A 24 -4.04 -6.36 0.33
C SER A 24 -4.80 -5.04 0.50
N ALA A 25 -4.87 -4.21 -0.55
CA ALA A 25 -5.63 -2.97 -0.56
C ALA A 25 -7.13 -3.21 -0.33
N LEU A 26 -7.70 -4.26 -0.93
CA LEU A 26 -9.08 -4.67 -0.66
C LEU A 26 -9.29 -5.05 0.80
N ALA A 27 -8.38 -5.84 1.38
CA ALA A 27 -8.45 -6.21 2.79
C ALA A 27 -8.39 -4.98 3.70
N GLY A 28 -7.49 -4.03 3.41
CA GLY A 28 -7.39 -2.75 4.10
C GLY A 28 -8.68 -1.93 4.01
N SER A 29 -9.29 -1.87 2.83
CA SER A 29 -10.60 -1.24 2.61
C SER A 29 -11.68 -1.88 3.49
N CYS A 30 -11.85 -3.20 3.39
CA CYS A 30 -12.84 -3.92 4.18
C CYS A 30 -12.62 -3.76 5.69
N TYR A 31 -11.36 -3.69 6.14
CA TYR A 31 -11.06 -3.54 7.57
C TYR A 31 -11.38 -2.12 8.08
N ALA A 32 -10.91 -1.09 7.37
CA ALA A 32 -11.16 0.31 7.74
C ALA A 32 -12.64 0.67 7.71
N GLY A 33 -13.37 0.22 6.67
CA GLY A 33 -14.80 0.52 6.51
C GLY A 33 -15.72 -0.40 7.31
N GLY A 34 -15.39 -1.69 7.42
CA GLY A 34 -16.25 -2.69 8.07
C GLY A 34 -16.05 -2.81 9.58
N ARG A 35 -14.88 -2.45 10.10
CA ARG A 35 -14.54 -2.59 11.53
C ARG A 35 -13.77 -1.38 12.08
N PRO A 36 -14.35 -0.16 12.01
CA PRO A 36 -13.66 1.09 12.35
C PRO A 36 -13.14 1.14 13.79
N ALA A 37 -13.89 0.62 14.77
CA ALA A 37 -13.44 0.58 16.18
C ALA A 37 -12.22 -0.33 16.38
N HIS A 38 -12.18 -1.49 15.71
CA HIS A 38 -11.02 -2.38 15.75
C HIS A 38 -9.82 -1.76 15.03
N TYR A 39 -10.04 -1.15 13.87
CA TYR A 39 -9.01 -0.42 13.13
C TYR A 39 -8.31 0.63 14.01
N LEU A 40 -9.09 1.47 14.71
CA LEU A 40 -8.54 2.48 15.62
C LEU A 40 -7.86 1.88 16.84
N ALA A 41 -8.40 0.79 17.40
CA ALA A 41 -7.80 0.10 18.53
C ALA A 41 -6.39 -0.40 18.21
N ASP A 42 -6.17 -0.93 17.01
CA ASP A 42 -4.87 -1.45 16.60
C ASP A 42 -3.85 -0.33 16.31
N LEU A 43 -4.33 0.88 15.98
CA LEU A 43 -3.49 2.09 15.88
C LEU A 43 -3.25 2.78 17.23
N THR A 44 -3.85 2.28 18.32
CA THR A 44 -3.70 2.89 19.65
C THR A 44 -2.43 2.40 20.33
N ALA A 45 -1.67 3.32 20.93
CA ALA A 45 -0.38 2.96 21.53
C ALA A 45 -0.50 2.06 22.77
N SER A 46 -1.43 2.38 23.66
CA SER A 46 -1.63 1.70 24.93
C SER A 46 -2.60 0.51 24.84
N PRO A 47 -2.25 -0.68 25.37
CA PRO A 47 -3.16 -1.84 25.37
C PRO A 47 -4.48 -1.60 26.10
N SER A 48 -4.46 -0.86 27.22
CA SER A 48 -5.68 -0.54 27.96
C SER A 48 -6.58 0.43 27.21
N ALA A 49 -5.99 1.43 26.55
CA ALA A 49 -6.73 2.34 25.70
C ALA A 49 -7.29 1.62 24.46
N ALA A 50 -6.51 0.74 23.82
CA ALA A 50 -6.96 -0.07 22.69
C ALA A 50 -8.17 -0.97 23.05
N ALA A 51 -8.16 -1.57 24.25
CA ALA A 51 -9.28 -2.37 24.73
C ALA A 51 -10.57 -1.55 24.85
N LEU A 52 -10.48 -0.32 25.38
CA LEU A 52 -11.60 0.60 25.45
C LEU A 52 -12.07 1.04 24.05
N THR A 53 -11.14 1.48 23.19
CA THR A 53 -11.43 1.92 21.81
C THR A 53 -12.22 0.87 21.02
N ARG A 54 -11.92 -0.42 21.21
CA ARG A 54 -12.60 -1.52 20.52
C ARG A 54 -14.09 -1.63 20.87
N THR A 55 -14.48 -1.19 22.06
CA THR A 55 -15.87 -1.27 22.55
C THR A 55 -16.69 -0.02 22.29
N LEU A 56 -16.02 1.08 21.94
CA LEU A 56 -16.65 2.38 21.74
C LEU A 56 -16.96 2.59 20.26
N THR A 57 -18.14 3.14 19.98
CA THR A 57 -18.45 3.65 18.64
C THR A 57 -17.64 4.92 18.38
N PRO A 58 -16.82 4.96 17.31
CA PRO A 58 -16.05 6.16 17.01
C PRO A 58 -16.97 7.36 16.72
N PRO A 59 -16.55 8.60 17.02
CA PRO A 59 -17.32 9.79 16.69
C PRO A 59 -17.63 9.89 15.19
N THR A 60 -18.73 10.54 14.82
CA THR A 60 -19.18 10.65 13.41
C THR A 60 -18.09 11.18 12.47
N ALA A 61 -17.34 12.20 12.89
CA ALA A 61 -16.25 12.75 12.07
C ALA A 61 -15.16 11.70 11.81
N THR A 62 -14.78 10.93 12.83
CA THR A 62 -13.82 9.83 12.72
C THR A 62 -14.33 8.72 11.80
N LEU A 63 -15.61 8.34 11.93
CA LEU A 63 -16.23 7.36 11.04
C LEU A 63 -16.20 7.81 9.58
N ILE A 64 -16.56 9.06 9.30
CA ILE A 64 -16.50 9.61 7.94
C ILE A 64 -15.07 9.55 7.39
N SER A 65 -14.06 9.93 8.18
CA SER A 65 -12.66 9.85 7.76
C SER A 65 -12.22 8.41 7.48
N LEU A 66 -12.64 7.43 8.28
CA LEU A 66 -12.34 6.01 8.06
C LEU A 66 -13.04 5.46 6.81
N TYR A 67 -14.27 5.88 6.53
CA TYR A 67 -14.97 5.51 5.30
C TYR A 67 -14.32 6.13 4.06
N GLN A 68 -13.86 7.38 4.15
CA GLN A 68 -13.07 8.01 3.09
C GLN A 68 -11.75 7.27 2.86
N LEU A 69 -11.05 6.87 3.93
CA LEU A 69 -9.84 6.05 3.84
C LEU A 69 -10.12 4.67 3.22
N SER A 70 -11.18 4.00 3.65
CA SER A 70 -11.65 2.73 3.08
C SER A 70 -11.90 2.87 1.58
N ASN A 71 -12.57 3.95 1.16
CA ASN A 71 -12.83 4.23 -0.24
C ASN A 71 -11.54 4.51 -1.03
N LEU A 72 -10.55 5.16 -0.42
CA LEU A 72 -9.25 5.39 -1.05
C LEU A 72 -8.46 4.08 -1.25
N TYR A 73 -8.52 3.15 -0.28
CA TYR A 73 -7.93 1.81 -0.46
C TYR A 73 -8.63 1.01 -1.57
N LEU A 74 -9.95 1.13 -1.69
CA LEU A 74 -10.68 0.54 -2.82
C LEU A 74 -10.25 1.17 -4.15
N LEU A 75 -10.04 2.49 -4.18
CA LEU A 75 -9.53 3.19 -5.36
C LEU A 75 -8.13 2.67 -5.76
N PHE A 76 -7.23 2.43 -4.81
CA PHE A 76 -5.91 1.83 -5.10
C PHE A 76 -6.05 0.43 -5.70
N MET A 77 -6.86 -0.42 -5.07
CA MET A 77 -7.16 -1.76 -5.59
C MET A 77 -7.65 -1.69 -7.05
N LEU A 78 -8.60 -0.81 -7.34
CA LEU A 78 -9.16 -0.68 -8.68
C LEU A 78 -8.14 -0.13 -9.69
N ASN A 79 -7.32 0.86 -9.31
CA ASN A 79 -6.29 1.39 -10.20
C ASN A 79 -5.27 0.31 -10.56
N GLU A 80 -4.74 -0.40 -9.58
CA GLU A 80 -3.75 -1.44 -9.81
C GLU A 80 -4.35 -2.64 -10.55
N ALA A 81 -5.54 -3.08 -10.17
CA ALA A 81 -6.19 -4.22 -10.81
C ALA A 81 -6.67 -3.91 -12.22
N LEU A 82 -7.16 -2.70 -12.51
CA LEU A 82 -7.79 -2.39 -13.80
C LEU A 82 -6.85 -1.63 -14.73
N VAL A 83 -6.21 -0.54 -14.26
CA VAL A 83 -5.37 0.31 -15.11
C VAL A 83 -4.16 -0.47 -15.60
N LEU A 84 -3.42 -1.13 -14.70
CA LEU A 84 -2.22 -1.88 -15.08
C LEU A 84 -2.54 -3.10 -15.97
N ARG A 85 -3.70 -3.74 -15.81
CA ARG A 85 -4.14 -4.83 -16.71
C ARG A 85 -4.60 -4.34 -18.07
N SER A 86 -5.05 -3.09 -18.16
CA SER A 86 -5.55 -2.50 -19.40
C SER A 86 -4.45 -2.07 -20.38
N THR A 87 -3.18 -2.06 -19.95
CA THR A 87 -2.07 -1.51 -20.75
C THR A 87 -0.76 -2.27 -20.60
N ALA A 88 -0.06 -2.47 -21.71
CA ALA A 88 1.32 -2.98 -21.77
C ALA A 88 2.36 -1.85 -21.77
N SER A 89 1.92 -0.58 -21.79
CA SER A 89 2.83 0.56 -21.87
C SER A 89 3.68 0.69 -20.60
N LEU A 90 5.00 0.47 -20.74
CA LEU A 90 5.94 0.70 -19.65
C LEU A 90 5.93 2.15 -19.15
N ARG A 91 5.61 3.12 -20.01
CA ARG A 91 5.46 4.52 -19.60
C ARG A 91 4.29 4.65 -18.62
N THR A 92 3.14 4.06 -18.92
CA THR A 92 1.96 4.09 -18.03
C THR A 92 2.24 3.38 -16.71
N TRP A 93 2.87 2.21 -16.75
CA TRP A 93 3.29 1.49 -15.54
C TRP A 93 4.23 2.33 -14.67
N ARG A 94 5.29 2.91 -15.26
CA ARG A 94 6.25 3.74 -14.51
C ARG A 94 5.58 4.96 -13.88
N VAL A 95 4.72 5.67 -14.62
CA VAL A 95 4.04 6.86 -14.09
C VAL A 95 3.10 6.49 -12.95
N LEU A 96 2.28 5.43 -13.12
CA LEU A 96 1.37 5.01 -12.06
C LEU A 96 2.12 4.53 -10.82
N LEU A 97 3.15 3.68 -10.99
CA LEU A 97 3.94 3.16 -9.87
C LEU A 97 4.76 4.27 -9.18
N PHE A 98 5.16 5.32 -9.88
CA PHE A 98 5.77 6.50 -9.26
C PHE A 98 4.77 7.25 -8.38
N CYS A 99 3.55 7.50 -8.87
CA CYS A 99 2.50 8.13 -8.06
C CYS A 99 2.19 7.30 -6.80
N LEU A 100 2.12 5.98 -6.94
CA LEU A 100 1.90 5.08 -5.82
C LEU A 100 3.09 5.05 -4.84
N LEU A 101 4.33 5.16 -5.33
CA LEU A 101 5.51 5.29 -4.46
C LEU A 101 5.44 6.56 -3.62
N VAL A 102 4.97 7.68 -4.19
CA VAL A 102 4.72 8.91 -3.41
C VAL A 102 3.64 8.68 -2.37
N ALA A 103 2.58 7.94 -2.71
CA ALA A 103 1.53 7.58 -1.76
C ALA A 103 2.05 6.67 -0.63
N ASP A 104 2.96 5.73 -0.91
CA ASP A 104 3.59 4.87 0.10
C ASP A 104 4.36 5.70 1.14
N LEU A 105 5.17 6.66 0.67
CA LEU A 105 5.91 7.57 1.56
C LEU A 105 4.95 8.45 2.38
N GLY A 106 3.87 8.92 1.75
CA GLY A 106 2.79 9.63 2.42
C GLY A 106 2.15 8.77 3.52
N HIS A 107 1.82 7.50 3.24
CA HIS A 107 1.25 6.58 4.21
C HIS A 107 2.20 6.32 5.39
N LEU A 108 3.49 6.10 5.14
CA LEU A 108 4.48 5.95 6.22
C LEU A 108 4.58 7.21 7.08
N SER A 109 4.42 8.40 6.49
CA SER A 109 4.40 9.65 7.26
C SER A 109 3.18 9.77 8.19
N THR A 110 2.05 9.13 7.87
CA THR A 110 0.88 9.14 8.77
C THR A 110 1.10 8.32 10.04
N MET A 111 2.16 7.50 10.09
CA MET A 111 2.56 6.73 11.28
C MET A 111 3.49 7.54 12.22
N ILE A 112 3.90 8.75 11.84
CA ILE A 112 4.77 9.61 12.66
C ILE A 112 4.15 9.91 14.05
N PRO A 113 2.87 10.26 14.19
CA PRO A 113 2.28 10.48 15.52
C PRO A 113 2.40 9.25 16.43
N LEU A 114 2.16 8.05 15.88
CA LEU A 114 2.34 6.81 16.63
C LEU A 114 3.81 6.57 17.00
N ALA A 115 4.74 6.93 16.12
CA ALA A 115 6.17 6.85 16.39
C ALA A 115 6.64 7.86 17.46
N LEU A 116 6.01 9.03 17.56
CA LEU A 116 6.28 9.98 18.64
C LEU A 116 5.79 9.45 20.00
N GLU A 117 4.70 8.68 20.02
CA GLU A 117 4.15 8.07 21.24
C GLU A 117 4.89 6.79 21.66
N LYS A 118 5.13 5.86 20.73
CA LYS A 118 5.75 4.54 21.00
C LYS A 118 7.28 4.54 20.85
N GLY A 119 7.84 5.52 20.15
CA GLY A 119 9.25 5.57 19.74
C GLY A 119 9.46 5.14 18.28
N TRP A 120 10.36 5.85 17.59
CA TRP A 120 10.69 5.62 16.17
C TRP A 120 11.12 4.20 15.86
N ALA A 121 11.96 3.61 16.72
CA ALA A 121 12.45 2.25 16.53
C ALA A 121 11.31 1.21 16.64
N GLU A 122 10.33 1.42 17.52
CA GLU A 122 9.20 0.49 17.67
C GLU A 122 8.32 0.49 16.42
N VAL A 123 8.05 1.67 15.85
CA VAL A 123 7.15 1.80 14.70
C VAL A 123 7.82 1.45 13.37
N PHE A 124 9.08 1.83 13.16
CA PHE A 124 9.74 1.71 11.85
C PHE A 124 10.90 0.72 11.79
N GLY A 125 11.44 0.26 12.94
CA GLY A 125 12.65 -0.57 12.98
C GLY A 125 12.45 -1.98 13.51
N ARG A 126 11.69 -2.15 14.58
CA ARG A 126 11.55 -3.40 15.34
C ARG A 126 10.48 -4.31 14.76
N PHE A 127 10.65 -4.70 13.50
CA PHE A 127 9.68 -5.50 12.77
C PHE A 127 9.31 -6.84 13.43
N TRP A 128 10.21 -7.43 14.22
CA TRP A 128 9.95 -8.66 14.99
C TRP A 128 8.96 -8.47 16.15
N ALA A 129 8.66 -7.23 16.54
CA ALA A 129 7.70 -6.88 17.59
C ALA A 129 6.38 -6.33 17.03
N TRP A 130 6.25 -6.23 15.70
CA TRP A 130 5.04 -5.72 15.06
C TRP A 130 3.88 -6.69 15.17
N ASP A 131 2.72 -6.16 15.51
CA ASP A 131 1.44 -6.85 15.39
C ASP A 131 0.96 -6.89 13.92
N ALA A 132 -0.16 -7.56 13.69
CA ALA A 132 -0.72 -7.72 12.35
C ALA A 132 -1.03 -6.38 11.66
N MET A 133 -1.46 -5.37 12.42
CA MET A 133 -1.77 -4.05 11.89
C MET A 133 -0.48 -3.32 11.47
N MET A 134 0.54 -3.34 12.32
CA MET A 134 1.85 -2.76 12.01
C MET A 134 2.52 -3.43 10.81
N TRP A 135 2.39 -4.75 10.67
CA TRP A 135 2.81 -5.45 9.46
C TRP A 135 2.06 -4.98 8.21
N GLY A 136 0.75 -4.68 8.32
CA GLY A 136 -0.02 -4.13 7.21
C GLY A 136 0.32 -2.67 6.89
N SER A 137 0.39 -1.80 7.89
CA SER A 137 0.56 -0.35 7.73
C SER A 137 2.01 0.08 7.47
N VAL A 138 3.00 -0.68 7.94
CA VAL A 138 4.42 -0.35 7.75
C VAL A 138 5.11 -1.41 6.90
N GLY A 139 5.05 -2.68 7.32
CA GLY A 139 5.79 -3.75 6.65
C GLY A 139 5.38 -3.96 5.19
N PHE A 140 4.08 -4.06 4.91
CA PHE A 140 3.57 -4.25 3.56
C PHE A 140 3.83 -3.02 2.68
N VAL A 141 3.78 -1.82 3.26
CA VAL A 141 4.10 -0.58 2.55
C VAL A 141 5.59 -0.49 2.22
N TYR A 142 6.48 -0.98 3.08
CA TYR A 142 7.90 -1.16 2.73
C TYR A 142 8.08 -2.15 1.57
N ALA A 143 7.34 -3.26 1.56
CA ALA A 143 7.36 -4.20 0.44
C ALA A 143 6.87 -3.54 -0.87
N GLY A 144 5.77 -2.80 -0.82
CA GLY A 144 5.25 -2.04 -1.98
C GLY A 144 6.23 -0.99 -2.49
N ALA A 145 6.73 -0.12 -1.60
CA ALA A 145 7.68 0.94 -1.95
C ALA A 145 8.99 0.37 -2.52
N SER A 146 9.50 -0.73 -1.97
CA SER A 146 10.72 -1.38 -2.49
C SER A 146 10.48 -2.02 -3.85
N MET A 147 9.35 -2.70 -4.08
CA MET A 147 8.99 -3.25 -5.39
C MET A 147 8.84 -2.17 -6.45
N ARG A 148 8.20 -1.05 -6.11
CA ARG A 148 8.05 0.11 -6.99
C ARG A 148 9.40 0.74 -7.32
N THR A 149 10.23 0.95 -6.30
CA THR A 149 11.59 1.49 -6.49
C THR A 149 12.41 0.58 -7.41
N ALA A 150 12.39 -0.73 -7.17
CA ALA A 150 13.07 -1.71 -8.02
C ALA A 150 12.57 -1.67 -9.47
N PHE A 151 11.25 -1.61 -9.67
CA PHE A 151 10.64 -1.49 -11.00
C PHE A 151 11.06 -0.20 -11.71
N LEU A 152 11.01 0.94 -11.02
CA LEU A 152 11.36 2.25 -11.59
C LEU A 152 12.84 2.35 -11.95
N LEU A 153 13.71 1.71 -11.17
CA LEU A 153 15.14 1.56 -11.48
C LEU A 153 15.42 0.55 -12.59
N GLY A 154 14.39 -0.18 -13.06
CA GLY A 154 14.51 -1.19 -14.11
C GLY A 154 15.20 -2.48 -13.66
N LEU A 155 15.19 -2.79 -12.35
CA LEU A 155 15.75 -4.04 -11.85
C LEU A 155 14.95 -5.24 -12.38
N GLY A 156 15.63 -6.30 -12.81
CA GLY A 156 14.99 -7.50 -13.35
C GLY A 156 14.51 -7.38 -14.80
N PHE A 157 14.58 -6.20 -15.42
CA PHE A 157 14.37 -6.06 -16.87
C PHE A 157 15.65 -6.49 -17.61
N GLY A 158 15.50 -7.32 -18.65
CA GLY A 158 16.63 -7.79 -19.47
C GLY A 158 17.43 -6.64 -20.09
N LYS A 159 18.72 -6.87 -20.39
CA LYS A 159 19.67 -5.86 -20.88
C LYS A 159 19.18 -5.13 -22.15
N ASP A 160 18.32 -5.76 -22.95
CA ASP A 160 17.80 -5.21 -24.21
C ASP A 160 16.72 -4.12 -24.02
N ALA A 161 16.06 -4.06 -22.85
CA ALA A 161 15.03 -3.06 -22.57
C ALA A 161 15.59 -1.65 -22.27
N LYS A 162 16.90 -1.56 -21.97
CA LYS A 162 17.56 -0.30 -21.60
C LYS A 162 18.01 0.53 -22.82
N GLY A 163 18.02 -0.06 -24.02
CA GLY A 163 18.47 0.59 -25.27
C GLY A 163 17.38 1.37 -26.03
N LYS A 164 16.10 0.99 -25.91
CA LYS A 164 15.01 1.59 -26.71
C LYS A 164 14.43 2.91 -26.18
N GLY A 165 14.92 3.42 -25.04
CA GLY A 165 14.40 4.65 -24.43
C GLY A 165 15.17 5.93 -24.75
N LYS A 166 16.17 5.86 -25.65
CA LYS A 166 17.03 7.01 -26.02
C LYS A 166 16.79 7.54 -27.44
N GLU A 167 15.89 6.94 -28.21
CA GLU A 167 15.52 7.39 -29.56
C GLU A 167 13.99 7.54 -29.67
N GLU A 168 13.40 8.43 -28.87
CA GLU A 168 12.10 9.07 -29.18
C GLU A 168 12.08 10.49 -28.59
#